data_AF-A0A0G1E8M9-F1
#
_entry.id   AF-A0A0G1E8M9-F1
#
_cell.length_a   1.000
_cell.length_b   1.000
_cell.length_c   1.000
_cell.angle_alpha   90.00
_cell.angle_beta   90.00
_cell.angle_gamma   90.00
#
_symmetry.space_group_name_H-M   'P 1'
#
loop_
_entity.id
_entity.type
_entity.pdbx_description
1 polymer ?
#
loop_
_entity_poly.entity_id
_entity_poly.type
_entity_poly.pdbx_seq_one_letter_code
_entity_poly.pdbx_strand_id
1 'polypeptide(L)'
;MDQQTSPEKIAAIVPAYNESSRIGAVLSTLVLSGLFAEIIVVDDGSTDDTESIVQTFPVTYIKNDTNKGKGFSMNRGVLATDADTIFFVDADVKGLSHVILNHILLPVLNGSMRCLSACEIERSITCIRYCGLFHYSAGSEHLREICGKKFLIFINIDFALKPASIFMQFTMARVLLFPCTKG
;
A
#
# COMPACT_ATOMS: atom_id res chain seq x y z
N MET A 1 -25.20 3.30 24.17
CA MET A 1 -25.38 3.55 22.72
C MET A 1 -24.18 2.94 22.05
N ASP A 2 -24.27 1.65 21.77
CA ASP A 2 -23.21 0.93 21.07
C ASP A 2 -23.24 1.37 19.62
N GLN A 3 -22.21 2.13 19.22
CA GLN A 3 -21.99 2.50 17.84
C GLN A 3 -21.68 1.20 17.09
N GLN A 4 -22.69 0.66 16.41
CA GLN A 4 -22.55 -0.46 15.51
C GLN A 4 -21.76 0.03 14.28
N THR A 5 -20.44 0.03 14.39
CA THR A 5 -19.55 0.34 13.26
C THR A 5 -19.71 -0.79 12.24
N SER A 6 -20.09 -0.44 11.02
CA SER A 6 -19.98 -1.34 9.87
C SER A 6 -18.57 -1.93 9.83
N PRO A 7 -18.39 -3.19 9.38
CA PRO A 7 -17.07 -3.79 9.29
C PRO A 7 -16.17 -2.90 8.43
N GLU A 8 -15.04 -2.46 9.01
CA GLU A 8 -14.09 -1.56 8.37
C GLU A 8 -13.57 -2.22 7.08
N LYS A 9 -13.84 -1.63 5.92
CA LYS A 9 -13.45 -2.20 4.63
C LYS A 9 -11.95 -1.97 4.41
N ILE A 10 -11.21 -3.03 4.13
CA ILE A 10 -9.76 -2.98 3.89
C ILE A 10 -9.47 -3.33 2.44
N ALA A 11 -8.76 -2.45 1.73
CA ALA A 11 -8.27 -2.71 0.38
C ALA A 11 -6.75 -2.84 0.37
N ALA A 12 -6.22 -3.93 -0.22
CA ALA A 12 -4.81 -4.05 -0.53
C ALA A 12 -4.54 -3.45 -1.93
N ILE A 13 -3.51 -2.61 -2.04
CA ILE A 13 -3.04 -2.06 -3.31
C ILE A 13 -1.63 -2.56 -3.55
N VAL A 14 -1.45 -3.27 -4.67
CA VAL A 14 -0.20 -3.91 -5.07
C VAL A 14 0.29 -3.27 -6.38
N PRO A 15 1.17 -2.26 -6.33
CA PRO A 15 1.83 -1.78 -7.54
C PRO A 15 2.79 -2.84 -8.07
N ALA A 16 2.79 -3.08 -9.38
CA ALA A 16 3.62 -4.08 -10.03
C ALA A 16 4.27 -3.53 -11.32
N TYR A 17 5.51 -3.91 -11.59
CA TYR A 17 6.18 -3.66 -12.88
C TYR A 17 7.25 -4.72 -13.12
N ASN A 18 7.01 -5.64 -14.05
CA ASN A 18 7.87 -6.78 -14.35
C ASN A 18 8.17 -7.66 -13.12
N GLU A 19 7.11 -8.11 -12.44
CA GLU A 19 7.14 -8.82 -11.16
C GLU A 19 6.66 -10.27 -11.25
N SER A 20 6.63 -10.85 -12.45
CA SER A 20 6.14 -12.21 -12.72
C SER A 20 6.66 -13.26 -11.73
N SER A 21 7.96 -13.24 -11.44
CA SER A 21 8.59 -14.23 -10.56
C SER A 21 8.23 -14.11 -9.06
N ARG A 22 7.64 -12.98 -8.61
CA ARG A 22 7.48 -12.67 -7.18
C ARG A 22 6.03 -12.41 -6.78
N ILE A 23 5.26 -11.74 -7.66
CA ILE A 23 3.91 -11.27 -7.35
C ILE A 23 2.96 -12.37 -6.90
N GLY A 24 3.08 -13.58 -7.45
CA GLY A 24 2.21 -14.70 -7.11
C GLY A 24 2.27 -15.08 -5.62
N ALA A 25 3.44 -14.98 -4.99
CA ALA A 25 3.59 -15.27 -3.56
C ALA A 25 2.89 -14.22 -2.69
N VAL A 26 3.01 -12.95 -3.07
CA VAL A 26 2.33 -11.83 -2.38
C VAL A 26 0.82 -11.97 -2.50
N LEU A 27 0.30 -12.16 -3.72
CA LEU A 27 -1.14 -12.29 -3.95
C LEU A 27 -1.74 -13.50 -3.25
N SER A 28 -1.04 -14.65 -3.27
CA SER A 28 -1.46 -15.84 -2.54
C SER A 28 -1.67 -15.55 -1.05
N THR A 29 -0.69 -14.90 -0.41
CA THR A 29 -0.80 -14.52 1.01
C THR A 29 -1.94 -13.54 1.29
N LEU A 30 -2.15 -12.54 0.42
CA LEU A 30 -3.24 -11.58 0.60
C LEU A 30 -4.61 -12.26 0.46
N VAL A 31 -4.82 -13.07 -0.58
CA VAL A 31 -6.08 -13.77 -0.85
C VAL A 31 -6.38 -14.77 0.27
N LEU A 32 -5.41 -15.59 0.66
CA LEU A 32 -5.59 -16.61 1.71
C LEU A 32 -5.81 -16.02 3.10
N SER A 33 -5.38 -14.77 3.34
CA SER A 33 -5.61 -14.12 4.63
C SER A 33 -7.09 -13.90 4.93
N GLY A 34 -7.92 -13.69 3.90
CA GLY A 34 -9.33 -13.30 4.06
C GLY A 34 -9.55 -11.96 4.75
N LEU A 35 -8.50 -11.16 4.97
CA LEU A 35 -8.55 -9.87 5.68
C LEU A 35 -8.97 -8.72 4.77
N PHE A 36 -8.77 -8.86 3.45
CA PHE A 36 -9.00 -7.81 2.49
C PHE A 36 -10.34 -8.00 1.81
N ALA A 37 -11.16 -6.95 1.84
CA ALA A 37 -12.39 -6.90 1.06
C ALA A 37 -12.09 -6.77 -0.44
N GLU A 38 -10.99 -6.08 -0.77
CA GLU A 38 -10.53 -5.87 -2.14
C GLU A 38 -9.01 -6.00 -2.22
N ILE A 39 -8.53 -6.61 -3.29
CA ILE A 39 -7.11 -6.63 -3.64
C ILE A 39 -7.02 -6.06 -5.05
N ILE A 40 -6.27 -4.98 -5.20
CA ILE A 40 -6.12 -4.22 -6.44
C ILE A 40 -4.67 -4.27 -6.85
N VAL A 41 -4.40 -4.91 -7.98
CA VAL A 41 -3.09 -4.91 -8.60
C VAL A 41 -3.06 -3.82 -9.65
N VAL A 42 -2.11 -2.90 -9.53
CA VAL A 42 -1.89 -1.84 -10.52
C VAL A 42 -0.56 -2.09 -11.22
N ASP A 43 -0.66 -2.65 -12.41
CA ASP A 43 0.46 -2.94 -13.29
C ASP A 43 0.87 -1.69 -14.08
N ASP A 44 2.10 -1.23 -13.85
CA ASP A 44 2.69 -0.05 -14.45
C ASP A 44 3.28 -0.31 -15.85
N GLY A 45 2.57 -1.08 -16.67
CA GLY A 45 2.95 -1.38 -18.05
C GLY A 45 4.01 -2.47 -18.16
N SER A 46 3.87 -3.56 -17.40
CA SER A 46 4.74 -4.74 -17.49
C SER A 46 4.73 -5.36 -18.87
N THR A 47 5.90 -5.87 -19.25
CA THR A 47 6.17 -6.54 -20.54
C THR A 47 6.51 -8.02 -20.38
N ASP A 48 6.56 -8.51 -19.14
CA ASP A 48 6.75 -9.92 -18.80
C ASP A 48 5.40 -10.61 -18.49
N ASP A 49 5.46 -11.82 -17.91
CA ASP A 49 4.27 -12.61 -17.58
C ASP A 49 3.51 -12.13 -16.31
N THR A 50 3.77 -10.92 -15.81
CA THR A 50 3.10 -10.38 -14.60
C THR A 50 1.58 -10.42 -14.76
N GLU A 51 1.06 -9.94 -15.89
CA GLU A 51 -0.37 -9.94 -16.18
C GLU A 51 -0.96 -11.36 -16.12
N SER A 52 -0.34 -12.29 -16.83
CA SER A 52 -0.77 -13.70 -16.89
C SER A 52 -0.89 -14.32 -15.51
N ILE A 53 0.06 -14.02 -14.62
CA ILE A 53 0.06 -14.54 -13.24
C ILE A 53 -1.04 -13.87 -12.43
N VAL A 54 -1.19 -12.55 -12.51
CA VAL A 54 -2.21 -11.82 -11.75
C VAL A 54 -3.62 -12.27 -12.11
N GLN A 55 -3.89 -12.55 -13.39
CA GLN A 55 -5.18 -13.03 -13.88
C GLN A 55 -5.59 -14.40 -13.29
N THR A 56 -4.67 -15.15 -12.67
CA THR A 56 -5.00 -16.40 -11.98
C THR A 56 -5.56 -16.19 -10.57
N PHE A 57 -5.51 -14.97 -10.03
CA PHE A 57 -5.99 -14.63 -8.70
C PHE A 57 -7.34 -13.88 -8.77
N PRO A 58 -8.21 -14.03 -7.75
CA PRO A 58 -9.47 -13.30 -7.67
C PRO A 58 -9.25 -11.85 -7.22
N VAL A 59 -8.57 -11.05 -8.05
CA VAL A 59 -8.17 -9.67 -7.74
C VAL A 59 -8.62 -8.71 -8.85
N THR A 60 -8.74 -7.44 -8.51
CA THR A 60 -8.96 -6.39 -9.52
C THR A 60 -7.62 -6.04 -10.16
N TYR A 61 -7.54 -6.15 -11.48
CA TYR A 61 -6.33 -5.84 -12.24
C TYR A 61 -6.51 -4.55 -13.06
N ILE A 62 -5.56 -3.62 -12.90
CA ILE A 62 -5.53 -2.34 -13.61
C ILE A 62 -4.16 -2.21 -14.27
N LYS A 63 -4.12 -2.04 -15.60
CA LYS A 63 -2.86 -1.85 -16.34
C LYS A 63 -2.72 -0.41 -16.85
N ASN A 64 -1.52 0.13 -16.76
CA ASN A 64 -1.12 1.38 -17.41
C ASN A 64 -0.57 1.08 -18.82
N ASP A 65 -0.83 1.95 -19.79
CA ASP A 65 -0.32 1.79 -21.17
C ASP A 65 1.22 1.84 -21.23
N THR A 66 1.83 2.61 -20.34
CA THR A 66 3.28 2.78 -20.21
C THR A 66 3.65 2.88 -18.74
N ASN A 67 4.91 2.63 -18.40
CA ASN A 67 5.43 2.91 -17.07
C ASN A 67 5.31 4.40 -16.71
N LYS A 68 4.55 4.71 -15.65
CA LYS A 68 4.30 6.05 -15.09
C LYS A 68 4.93 6.24 -13.71
N GLY A 69 5.53 5.19 -13.16
CA GLY A 69 6.14 5.15 -11.84
C GLY A 69 5.18 4.68 -10.74
N LYS A 70 5.76 4.09 -9.69
CA LYS A 70 5.06 3.52 -8.53
C LYS A 70 4.04 4.46 -7.89
N GLY A 71 4.36 5.75 -7.78
CA GLY A 71 3.41 6.74 -7.23
C GLY A 71 2.13 6.83 -8.07
N PHE A 72 2.27 6.93 -9.38
CA PHE A 72 1.09 6.96 -10.26
C PHE A 72 0.23 5.69 -10.10
N SER A 73 0.85 4.52 -10.03
CA SER A 73 0.14 3.25 -9.84
C SER A 73 -0.56 3.15 -8.48
N MET A 74 0.10 3.57 -7.40
CA MET A 74 -0.52 3.62 -6.07
C MET A 74 -1.74 4.55 -6.04
N ASN A 75 -1.65 5.72 -6.68
CA ASN A 75 -2.79 6.65 -6.80
C ASN A 75 -3.96 6.04 -7.56
N ARG A 76 -3.70 5.42 -8.73
CA ARG A 76 -4.77 4.71 -9.47
C ARG A 76 -5.43 3.65 -8.61
N GLY A 77 -4.66 2.93 -7.79
CA GLY A 77 -5.19 1.95 -6.85
C GLY A 77 -6.12 2.57 -5.82
N VAL A 78 -5.74 3.71 -5.22
CA VAL A 78 -6.57 4.41 -4.21
C VAL A 78 -7.87 4.89 -4.82
N LEU A 79 -7.83 5.41 -6.04
CA LEU A 79 -8.99 5.88 -6.79
C LEU A 79 -9.95 4.75 -7.19
N ALA A 80 -9.47 3.51 -7.23
CA ALA A 80 -10.26 2.35 -7.63
C ALA A 80 -11.03 1.69 -6.47
N THR A 81 -10.93 2.20 -5.23
CA THR A 81 -11.59 1.62 -4.05
C THR A 81 -12.23 2.67 -3.14
N ASP A 82 -13.37 2.32 -2.58
CA ASP A 82 -14.05 3.09 -1.54
C ASP A 82 -13.65 2.66 -0.11
N ALA A 83 -12.74 1.69 0.06
CA ALA A 83 -12.36 1.13 1.36
C ALA A 83 -11.88 2.17 2.39
N ASP A 84 -12.22 1.95 3.66
CA ASP A 84 -11.88 2.83 4.79
C ASP A 84 -10.39 2.78 5.12
N THR A 85 -9.80 1.59 5.01
CA THR A 85 -8.37 1.33 5.23
C THR A 85 -7.70 0.86 3.95
N ILE A 86 -6.59 1.52 3.62
CA ILE A 86 -5.74 1.18 2.48
C ILE A 86 -4.46 0.52 2.97
N PHE A 87 -4.15 -0.66 2.45
CA PHE A 87 -2.90 -1.39 2.67
C PHE A 87 -2.07 -1.43 1.40
N PHE A 88 -1.00 -0.65 1.35
CA PHE A 88 -0.02 -0.77 0.27
C PHE A 88 0.97 -1.89 0.58
N VAL A 89 1.23 -2.73 -0.41
CA VAL A 89 2.26 -3.78 -0.33
C VAL A 89 2.94 -3.96 -1.67
N ASP A 90 4.27 -4.02 -1.67
CA ASP A 90 5.02 -4.24 -2.91
C ASP A 90 4.87 -5.68 -3.43
N ALA A 91 4.85 -5.82 -4.75
CA ALA A 91 4.71 -7.11 -5.43
C ALA A 91 5.93 -8.05 -5.24
N ASP A 92 7.05 -7.54 -4.72
CA ASP A 92 8.32 -8.26 -4.52
C ASP A 92 8.66 -8.52 -3.05
N VAL A 93 7.73 -8.25 -2.13
CA VAL A 93 7.91 -8.47 -0.69
C VAL A 93 8.19 -9.95 -0.42
N LYS A 94 9.24 -10.20 0.35
CA LYS A 94 9.57 -11.55 0.84
C LYS A 94 9.02 -11.72 2.25
N GLY A 95 8.78 -12.96 2.64
CA GLY A 95 8.38 -13.32 4.00
C GLY A 95 7.00 -12.83 4.45
N LEU A 96 6.20 -12.20 3.57
CA LEU A 96 4.82 -11.80 3.90
C LEU A 96 4.03 -13.02 4.38
N SER A 97 3.47 -12.93 5.58
CA SER A 97 2.71 -14.01 6.22
C SER A 97 1.50 -13.45 6.95
N HIS A 98 0.56 -14.33 7.30
CA HIS A 98 -0.66 -13.94 8.02
C HIS A 98 -0.33 -13.35 9.40
N VAL A 99 0.74 -13.83 10.05
CA VAL A 99 1.22 -13.29 11.33
C VAL A 99 1.64 -11.83 11.16
N ILE A 100 2.39 -11.54 10.11
CA ILE A 100 2.87 -10.18 9.80
C ILE A 100 1.70 -9.27 9.44
N LEU A 101 0.80 -9.72 8.57
CA LEU A 101 -0.40 -8.98 8.21
C LEU A 101 -1.19 -8.57 9.46
N ASN A 102 -1.43 -9.50 10.39
CA ASN A 102 -2.11 -9.20 11.64
C ASN A 102 -1.34 -8.20 12.51
N HIS A 103 -0.02 -8.35 12.66
CA HIS A 103 0.79 -7.39 13.42
C HIS A 103 0.74 -5.97 12.87
N ILE A 104 0.57 -5.84 11.55
CA ILE A 104 0.53 -4.54 10.88
C ILE A 104 -0.91 -3.97 10.91
N LEU A 105 -1.92 -4.79 10.63
CA LEU A 105 -3.31 -4.36 10.52
C LEU A 105 -3.96 -4.13 11.88
N LEU A 106 -3.75 -5.00 12.88
CA LEU A 106 -4.46 -4.93 14.15
C LEU A 106 -4.30 -3.59 14.88
N PRO A 107 -3.10 -2.96 14.98
CA PRO A 107 -2.96 -1.64 15.59
C PRO A 107 -3.71 -0.51 14.88
N VAL A 108 -3.98 -0.66 13.58
CA VAL A 108 -4.71 0.33 12.78
C VAL A 108 -6.22 0.12 12.91
N LEU A 109 -6.66 -1.14 12.84
CA LEU A 109 -8.06 -1.52 12.97
C LEU A 109 -8.59 -1.28 14.39
N ASN A 110 -7.79 -1.55 15.41
CA ASN A 110 -8.18 -1.30 16.81
C ASN A 110 -8.11 0.18 17.22
N GLY A 111 -7.75 1.08 16.29
CA GLY A 111 -7.67 2.52 16.53
C GLY A 111 -6.46 3.00 17.34
N SER A 112 -5.52 2.11 17.70
CA SER A 112 -4.28 2.49 18.40
C SER A 112 -3.34 3.32 17.53
N MET A 113 -3.47 3.19 16.20
CA MET A 113 -2.67 3.88 15.20
C MET A 113 -3.52 4.32 14.02
N ARG A 114 -3.21 5.49 13.45
CA ARG A 114 -3.85 5.98 12.22
C ARG A 114 -3.06 5.58 10.97
N CYS A 115 -1.76 5.42 11.12
CA CYS A 115 -0.86 4.97 10.06
C CYS A 115 0.30 4.17 10.65
N LEU A 116 0.67 3.08 9.98
CA LEU A 116 1.85 2.28 10.29
C LEU A 116 2.60 2.04 9.00
N SER A 117 3.92 2.25 9.06
CA SER A 117 4.84 1.83 8.01
C SER A 117 5.70 0.70 8.56
N ALA A 118 5.81 -0.40 7.83
CA ALA A 118 6.72 -1.47 8.20
C ALA A 118 7.58 -1.89 7.00
N CYS A 119 8.83 -2.22 7.30
CA CYS A 119 9.85 -2.57 6.34
C CYS A 119 10.57 -3.83 6.80
N GLU A 120 10.89 -4.73 5.88
CA GLU A 120 11.81 -5.83 6.13
C GLU A 120 13.25 -5.33 5.98
N ILE A 121 14.09 -5.52 7.01
CA ILE A 121 15.53 -5.21 7.00
C ILE A 121 16.24 -6.46 7.48
N GLU A 122 17.11 -7.06 6.67
CA GLU A 122 17.90 -8.26 7.05
C GLU A 122 17.06 -9.41 7.65
N ARG A 123 15.88 -9.69 7.08
CA ARG A 123 14.90 -10.68 7.59
C ARG A 123 14.29 -10.35 8.96
N SER A 124 14.48 -9.13 9.43
CA SER A 124 13.83 -8.58 10.62
C SER A 124 12.83 -7.52 10.21
N ILE A 125 11.59 -7.64 10.69
CA ILE A 125 10.55 -6.65 10.39
C ILE A 125 10.69 -5.50 11.36
N THR A 126 10.98 -4.32 10.82
CA THR A 126 11.05 -3.09 11.60
C THR A 126 9.76 -2.31 11.38
N CYS A 127 8.94 -2.22 12.42
CA CYS A 127 7.74 -1.38 12.44
C CYS A 127 8.13 0.05 12.82
N ILE A 128 7.95 1.00 11.90
CA ILE A 128 8.18 2.42 12.18
C ILE A 128 6.82 3.08 12.44
N ARG A 129 6.63 3.52 13.69
CA ARG A 129 5.42 4.23 14.10
C ARG A 129 5.43 5.66 13.54
N TYR A 130 4.51 5.95 12.62
CA TYR A 130 4.30 7.31 12.11
C TYR A 130 3.06 7.93 12.77
N CYS A 131 3.28 8.99 13.55
CA CYS A 131 2.21 9.78 14.17
C CYS A 131 1.88 11.08 13.40
N GLY A 132 2.49 11.29 12.22
CA GLY A 132 2.41 12.55 11.45
C GLY A 132 1.91 12.32 10.03
N LEU A 133 1.09 13.27 9.55
CA LEU A 133 0.41 13.27 8.26
C LEU A 133 1.30 12.81 7.10
N PHE A 134 0.82 11.81 6.36
CA PHE A 134 1.32 11.52 5.01
C PHE A 134 0.81 12.62 4.07
N HIS A 135 1.71 13.45 3.56
CA HIS A 135 1.47 14.15 2.30
C HIS A 135 2.01 13.27 1.19
N TYR A 136 1.07 12.71 0.45
CA TYR A 136 1.30 12.04 -0.79
C TYR A 136 1.43 13.09 -1.90
N SER A 137 2.51 13.09 -2.70
CA SER A 137 2.70 14.02 -3.83
C SER A 137 1.85 13.62 -5.05
N ALA A 138 0.55 13.41 -4.84
CA ALA A 138 -0.44 13.47 -5.89
C ALA A 138 -0.76 14.95 -6.05
N GLY A 139 -0.85 15.44 -7.29
CA GLY A 139 -1.30 16.81 -7.56
C GLY A 139 -2.50 17.18 -6.69
N SER A 140 -2.54 18.44 -6.26
CA SER A 140 -3.42 18.99 -5.21
C SER A 140 -4.92 18.72 -5.34
N GLU A 141 -5.38 18.14 -6.45
CA GLU A 141 -6.77 17.79 -6.72
C GLU A 141 -7.24 16.51 -6.01
N HIS A 142 -6.35 15.56 -5.72
CA HIS A 142 -6.74 14.23 -5.18
C HIS A 142 -6.78 14.18 -3.64
N LEU A 143 -6.35 15.25 -2.96
CA LEU A 143 -6.26 15.31 -1.50
C LEU A 143 -7.63 15.20 -0.80
N ARG A 144 -8.74 15.51 -1.49
CA ARG A 144 -10.10 15.43 -0.92
C ARG A 144 -10.59 13.99 -0.75
N GLU A 145 -10.25 13.08 -1.66
CA GLU A 145 -10.68 11.67 -1.61
C GLU A 145 -9.84 10.82 -0.65
N ILE A 146 -8.62 11.28 -0.36
CA ILE A 146 -7.66 10.70 0.60
C ILE A 146 -8.00 11.12 2.04
N CYS A 147 -8.69 12.26 2.21
CA CYS A 147 -9.00 12.84 3.51
C CYS A 147 -10.06 12.01 4.26
N GLY A 148 -9.62 11.20 5.23
CA GLY A 148 -10.50 10.39 6.08
C GLY A 148 -10.11 8.92 6.16
N LYS A 149 -9.39 8.41 5.16
CA LYS A 149 -8.91 7.02 5.13
C LYS A 149 -7.76 6.78 6.11
N LYS A 150 -7.65 5.55 6.61
CA LYS A 150 -6.45 5.07 7.32
C LYS A 150 -5.50 4.45 6.28
N PHE A 151 -4.22 4.79 6.37
CA PHE A 151 -3.22 4.29 5.43
C PHE A 151 -2.23 3.40 6.13
N LEU A 152 -1.92 2.29 5.51
CA LEU A 152 -0.97 1.31 5.97
C LEU A 152 -0.02 0.99 4.83
N ILE A 153 1.28 1.09 5.08
CA ILE A 153 2.29 1.00 4.04
C ILE A 153 3.28 -0.10 4.43
N PHE A 154 3.37 -1.15 3.62
CA PHE A 154 4.40 -2.17 3.71
C PHE A 154 5.28 -2.10 2.46
N ILE A 155 6.52 -1.67 2.63
CA ILE A 155 7.46 -1.48 1.51
C ILE A 155 8.67 -2.37 1.75
N ASN A 156 9.11 -3.05 0.69
CA ASN A 156 10.43 -3.67 0.68
C ASN A 156 11.44 -2.60 0.26
N ILE A 157 12.43 -2.29 1.10
CA ILE A 157 13.55 -1.42 0.69
C ILE A 157 14.63 -2.33 0.13
N ASP A 158 14.60 -2.56 -1.18
CA ASP A 158 15.74 -3.17 -1.85
C ASP A 158 16.89 -2.15 -1.91
N PHE A 159 18.02 -2.47 -1.28
CA PHE A 159 19.18 -1.56 -1.11
C PHE A 159 19.92 -1.29 -2.45
N ALA A 160 19.45 -1.86 -3.56
CA ALA A 160 19.93 -1.57 -4.90
C ALA A 160 19.69 -0.09 -5.31
N LEU A 161 18.80 0.62 -4.63
CA LEU A 161 18.68 2.07 -4.74
C LEU A 161 19.72 2.76 -3.87
N LYS A 162 20.69 3.43 -4.53
CA LYS A 162 21.73 4.27 -3.91
C LYS A 162 21.15 5.10 -2.74
N PRO A 163 21.91 5.36 -1.67
CA PRO A 163 21.43 6.04 -0.45
C PRO A 163 20.65 7.34 -0.68
N ALA A 164 20.89 8.05 -1.78
CA ALA A 164 20.12 9.24 -2.17
C ALA A 164 18.65 8.95 -2.54
N SER A 165 18.35 7.78 -3.12
CA SER A 165 17.00 7.38 -3.56
C SER A 165 16.14 6.82 -2.42
N ILE A 166 16.76 6.15 -1.46
CA ILE A 166 16.12 5.80 -0.17
C ILE A 166 15.76 7.10 0.56
N PHE A 167 16.71 8.04 0.64
CA PHE A 167 16.42 9.35 1.19
C PHE A 167 15.29 10.04 0.41
N MET A 168 15.20 9.94 -0.92
CA MET A 168 14.12 10.57 -1.70
C MET A 168 12.72 9.95 -1.47
N GLN A 169 12.61 8.61 -1.30
CA GLN A 169 11.34 7.96 -0.94
C GLN A 169 10.86 8.37 0.47
N PHE A 170 11.78 8.55 1.41
CA PHE A 170 11.47 9.06 2.76
C PHE A 170 11.39 10.60 2.84
N THR A 171 12.06 11.33 1.95
CA THR A 171 12.10 12.81 1.91
C THR A 171 10.90 13.36 1.18
N MET A 172 10.27 12.63 0.25
CA MET A 172 8.92 12.99 -0.20
C MET A 172 7.87 12.90 0.93
N ALA A 173 8.14 12.14 1.99
CA ALA A 173 7.31 12.12 3.21
C ALA A 173 7.66 13.22 4.22
N ARG A 174 8.52 14.20 3.86
CA ARG A 174 8.85 15.34 4.70
C ARG A 174 8.80 16.62 3.85
N VAL A 175 8.18 17.68 4.40
CA VAL A 175 8.11 19.07 3.87
C VAL A 175 6.82 19.43 3.13
N LEU A 176 5.75 19.71 3.89
CA LEU A 176 5.23 21.07 4.13
C LEU A 176 4.03 20.97 5.09
N LEU A 177 4.23 21.49 6.30
CA LEU A 177 3.17 21.74 7.28
C LEU A 177 2.30 22.87 6.76
N PHE A 178 1.05 22.57 6.39
CA PHE A 178 -0.01 23.56 6.46
C PHE A 178 -1.03 23.10 7.49
N PRO A 179 -1.44 23.97 8.43
CA PRO A 179 -2.47 23.63 9.38
C PRO A 179 -3.76 23.36 8.60
N CYS A 180 -4.30 22.15 8.71
CA CYS A 180 -5.67 21.87 8.34
C CYS A 180 -6.58 22.61 9.34
N THR A 181 -6.85 23.88 9.07
CA THR A 181 -7.90 24.63 9.75
C THR A 181 -9.22 24.03 9.31
N LYS A 182 -9.91 23.37 10.24
CA LYS A 182 -11.33 23.02 10.10
C LYS A 182 -12.09 24.32 9.81
N GLY A 183 -12.74 24.37 8.65
CA GLY A 183 -13.88 25.25 8.40
C GLY A 183 -15.15 24.55 8.82
#